data_AF-A0A7C2BP29-F1
#
_entry.id   AF-A0A7C2BP29-F1
#
_cell.length_a   1.000
_cell.length_b   1.000
_cell.length_c   1.000
_cell.angle_alpha   90.00
_cell.angle_beta   90.00
_cell.angle_gamma   90.00
#
_symmetry.space_group_name_H-M   'P 1'
#
loop_
_entity.id
_entity.type
_entity.pdbx_description
1 polymer ?
#
loop_
_entity_poly.entity_id
_entity_poly.type
_entity_poly.pdbx_seq_one_letter_code
_entity_poly.pdbx_strand_id
1 'polypeptide(L)'
;MGVGVRRAELVFAAGLVVAGLVFLQEALRLPTGWTPSGPGPGFFPFWLATGFTLTGLVVLARTWKASHDPTKSFAPPGAWKRVLVVFLPMVGVVAFLHTLGIYLGGGLYLAAYARFVGRHRWPLVLAVSIGVPLVLFFVFERWFVMPLPKGTVLEWWLYGRR
;
A
#
# COMPACT_ATOMS: atom_id res chain seq x y z
N MET A 1 28.55 -5.51 6.67
CA MET A 1 28.40 -4.72 7.91
C MET A 1 26.91 -4.63 8.22
N GLY A 2 26.40 -5.53 9.06
CA GLY A 2 24.99 -5.53 9.44
C GLY A 2 24.72 -4.41 10.46
N VAL A 3 23.70 -3.60 10.24
CA VAL A 3 23.16 -2.76 11.31
C VAL A 3 22.77 -3.70 12.45
N GLY A 4 23.26 -3.45 13.67
CA GLY A 4 22.90 -4.28 14.82
C GLY A 4 21.39 -4.35 14.95
N VAL A 5 20.83 -5.56 15.08
CA VAL A 5 19.38 -5.84 15.00
C VAL A 5 18.55 -4.86 15.81
N ARG A 6 18.98 -4.61 17.05
CA ARG A 6 18.33 -3.66 17.96
C ARG A 6 18.25 -2.24 17.37
N ARG A 7 19.32 -1.75 16.74
CA ARG A 7 19.32 -0.41 16.10
C ARG A 7 18.34 -0.38 14.91
N ALA A 8 18.35 -1.41 14.07
CA ALA A 8 17.45 -1.48 12.92
C ALA A 8 15.97 -1.56 13.35
N GLU A 9 15.66 -2.40 14.34
CA GLU A 9 14.30 -2.50 14.88
C GLU A 9 13.84 -1.21 15.57
N LEU A 10 14.72 -0.55 16.35
CA LEU A 10 14.39 0.73 16.98
C LEU A 10 14.10 1.81 15.93
N VAL A 11 14.95 1.92 14.91
CA VAL A 11 14.75 2.89 13.82
C VAL A 11 13.46 2.60 13.07
N PHE A 12 13.19 1.33 12.77
CA PHE A 12 11.96 0.92 12.09
C PHE A 12 10.72 1.21 12.94
N ALA A 13 10.72 0.82 14.21
CA ALA A 13 9.61 1.07 15.13
C ALA A 13 9.37 2.56 15.35
N ALA A 14 10.44 3.36 15.50
CA ALA A 14 10.33 4.82 15.58
C ALA A 14 9.74 5.40 14.29
N GLY A 15 10.19 4.92 13.12
CA GLY A 15 9.64 5.31 11.82
C GLY A 15 8.15 4.98 11.68
N LEU A 16 7.71 3.80 12.13
CA LEU A 16 6.30 3.43 12.17
C LEU A 16 5.49 4.39 13.05
N VAL A 17 5.97 4.71 14.25
CA VAL A 17 5.30 5.65 15.16
C VAL A 17 5.19 7.04 14.53
N VAL A 18 6.28 7.56 13.95
CA VAL A 18 6.27 8.86 13.27
C VAL A 18 5.29 8.88 12.11
N ALA A 19 5.33 7.88 11.22
CA ALA A 19 4.40 7.77 10.11
C ALA A 19 2.94 7.68 10.58
N GLY A 20 2.68 6.91 11.65
CA GLY A 20 1.36 6.78 12.24
C GLY A 20 0.83 8.09 12.82
N LEU A 21 1.69 8.87 13.49
CA LEU A 21 1.35 10.20 13.97
C LEU A 21 1.04 11.17 12.84
N VAL A 22 1.80 11.14 11.74
CA VAL A 22 1.51 11.94 10.54
C VAL A 22 0.14 11.56 9.97
N PHE A 23 -0.16 10.27 9.83
CA PHE A 23 -1.47 9.83 9.36
C PHE A 23 -2.61 10.22 10.31
N LEU A 24 -2.38 10.20 11.63
CA LEU A 24 -3.35 10.69 12.61
C LEU A 24 -3.61 12.17 12.45
N GLN A 25 -2.56 12.99 12.27
CA GLN A 25 -2.70 14.41 12.02
C GLN A 25 -3.57 14.68 10.79
N GLU A 26 -3.31 13.98 9.68
CA GLU A 26 -4.11 14.12 8.48
C GLU A 26 -5.55 13.61 8.66
N ALA A 27 -5.75 12.48 9.34
CA ALA A 27 -7.09 11.95 9.62
C ALA A 27 -7.93 12.90 10.49
N LEU A 28 -7.30 13.58 11.46
CA LEU A 28 -7.96 14.54 12.35
C LEU A 28 -8.40 15.83 11.64
N ARG A 29 -7.87 16.13 10.44
CA ARG A 29 -8.36 17.22 9.59
C ARG A 29 -9.71 16.90 8.93
N LEU A 30 -10.13 15.63 8.94
CA LEU A 30 -11.40 15.17 8.38
C LEU A 30 -12.39 14.83 9.51
N PRO A 31 -13.71 14.86 9.26
CA PRO A 31 -14.69 14.36 10.22
C PRO A 31 -14.44 12.87 10.53
N THR A 32 -13.98 12.60 11.76
CA THR A 32 -13.68 11.24 12.25
C THR A 32 -14.85 10.58 12.95
N GLY A 33 -15.90 11.33 13.29
CA GLY A 33 -17.10 10.84 13.96
C GLY A 33 -18.17 10.31 13.00
N TRP A 34 -19.30 9.92 13.58
CA TRP A 34 -20.50 9.56 12.82
C TRP A 34 -21.22 10.81 12.32
N THR A 35 -21.60 10.81 11.04
CA THR A 35 -22.36 11.87 10.38
C THR A 35 -23.78 11.36 10.05
N PRO A 36 -24.73 12.24 9.67
CA PRO A 36 -26.08 11.81 9.31
C PRO A 36 -26.12 10.79 8.16
N SER A 37 -25.10 10.76 7.32
CA SER A 37 -24.95 9.86 6.16
C SER A 37 -24.05 8.63 6.45
N GLY A 38 -23.60 8.44 7.71
CA GLY A 38 -22.72 7.34 8.11
C GLY A 38 -21.36 7.81 8.66
N PRO A 39 -20.36 6.91 8.78
CA PRO A 39 -19.05 7.29 9.29
C PRO A 39 -18.40 8.34 8.38
N GLY A 40 -17.86 9.40 8.98
CA GLY A 40 -17.18 10.45 8.22
C GLY A 40 -15.93 9.92 7.49
N PRO A 41 -15.44 10.66 6.48
CA PRO A 41 -14.31 10.22 5.66
C PRO A 41 -13.01 10.06 6.46
N GLY A 42 -12.89 10.72 7.61
CA GLY A 42 -11.75 10.58 8.53
C GLY A 42 -11.86 9.38 9.47
N PHE A 43 -13.04 8.76 9.62
CA PHE A 43 -13.29 7.69 10.59
C PHE A 43 -12.34 6.51 10.37
N PHE A 44 -12.30 5.99 9.14
CA PHE A 44 -11.46 4.82 8.81
C PHE A 44 -9.96 5.12 8.90
N PRO A 45 -9.43 6.21 8.27
CA PRO A 45 -8.04 6.59 8.43
C PRO A 45 -7.62 6.79 9.89
N PHE A 46 -8.48 7.38 10.73
CA PHE A 46 -8.19 7.63 12.14
C PHE A 46 -7.97 6.34 12.94
N TRP A 47 -8.89 5.39 12.85
CA TRP A 47 -8.78 4.13 13.58
C TRP A 47 -7.61 3.27 13.09
N LEU A 48 -7.37 3.24 11.77
CA LEU A 48 -6.20 2.58 11.20
C LEU A 48 -4.90 3.19 11.72
N ALA A 49 -4.76 4.52 11.64
CA ALA A 49 -3.56 5.21 12.08
C ALA A 49 -3.35 5.07 13.59
N THR A 50 -4.42 5.05 14.38
CA THR A 50 -4.37 4.78 15.83
C THR A 50 -3.81 3.39 16.12
N GLY A 51 -4.42 2.35 15.54
CA GLY A 51 -3.97 0.96 15.75
C GLY A 51 -2.53 0.73 15.29
N PHE A 52 -2.18 1.29 14.13
CA PHE A 52 -0.83 1.27 13.59
C PHE A 52 0.18 1.98 14.51
N THR A 53 -0.16 3.16 15.04
CA THR A 53 0.72 3.90 15.97
C THR A 53 0.90 3.15 17.29
N LEU A 54 -0.20 2.62 17.86
CA LEU A 54 -0.16 1.86 19.13
C LEU A 54 0.69 0.60 19.00
N THR A 55 0.53 -0.15 17.91
CA THR A 55 1.37 -1.33 17.65
C THR A 55 2.83 -0.96 17.46
N GLY A 56 3.13 0.14 16.76
CA GLY A 56 4.48 0.71 16.66
C GLY A 56 5.09 1.05 18.02
N LEU A 57 4.32 1.69 18.91
CA LEU A 57 4.76 2.01 20.28
C LEU A 57 5.04 0.74 21.10
N VAL A 58 4.20 -0.29 20.98
CA VAL A 58 4.41 -1.59 21.64
C VAL A 58 5.71 -2.24 21.15
N VAL A 59 5.96 -2.25 19.84
CA VAL A 59 7.22 -2.78 19.27
C VAL A 59 8.41 -1.97 19.79
N LEU A 60 8.34 -0.64 19.75
CA LEU A 60 9.40 0.24 20.23
C LEU A 60 9.74 -0.03 21.70
N ALA A 61 8.72 -0.13 22.56
CA ALA A 61 8.89 -0.41 23.98
C ALA A 61 9.49 -1.80 24.25
N ARG A 62 9.09 -2.82 23.48
CA ARG A 62 9.63 -4.19 23.59
C ARG A 62 11.08 -4.24 23.14
N THR A 63 11.41 -3.67 21.98
CA THR A 63 12.78 -3.64 21.46
C THR A 63 13.71 -2.81 22.37
N TRP A 64 13.20 -1.74 22.99
CA TRP A 64 13.98 -0.95 23.94
C TRP A 64 14.43 -1.78 25.15
N LYS A 65 13.50 -2.56 25.72
CA LYS A 65 13.72 -3.41 26.91
C LYS A 65 14.43 -4.74 26.61
N ALA A 66 14.41 -5.20 25.38
CA ALA A 66 14.96 -6.51 25.01
C ALA A 66 16.49 -6.51 24.89
N SER A 67 17.15 -7.41 25.61
CA SER A 67 18.55 -7.79 25.38
C SER A 67 18.65 -8.59 24.09
N HIS A 68 19.36 -8.07 23.09
CA HIS A 68 19.46 -8.68 21.77
C HIS A 68 20.76 -9.46 21.61
N ASP A 69 20.65 -10.65 21.02
CA ASP A 69 21.80 -11.44 20.59
C ASP A 69 22.47 -10.75 19.37
N PRO A 70 23.75 -10.34 19.48
CA PRO A 70 24.47 -9.68 18.39
C PRO A 70 24.68 -10.56 17.15
N THR A 71 24.44 -11.87 17.25
CA THR A 71 24.59 -12.80 16.11
C THR A 71 23.37 -12.86 15.19
N LYS A 72 22.21 -12.35 15.62
CA LYS A 72 21.02 -12.30 14.78
C LYS A 72 21.17 -11.23 13.70
N SER A 73 20.58 -11.47 12.53
CA SER A 73 20.46 -10.48 11.46
C SER A 73 19.03 -9.95 11.40
N PHE A 74 18.86 -8.64 11.26
CA PHE A 74 17.53 -7.99 11.12
C PHE A 74 16.79 -8.49 9.87
N ALA A 75 17.53 -8.75 8.79
CA ALA A 75 16.97 -9.21 7.54
C ALA A 75 17.75 -10.45 7.04
N PRO A 76 17.06 -11.49 6.55
CA PRO A 76 17.72 -12.59 5.87
C PRO A 76 18.50 -12.09 4.64
N PRO A 77 19.59 -12.78 4.25
CA PRO A 77 20.26 -12.51 3.00
C PRO A 77 19.25 -12.47 1.83
N GLY A 78 19.33 -11.44 0.98
CA GLY A 78 18.43 -11.25 -0.16
C GLY A 78 17.02 -10.72 0.16
N ALA A 79 16.72 -10.35 1.40
CA ALA A 79 15.46 -9.67 1.75
C ALA A 79 15.27 -8.35 0.97
N TRP A 80 16.32 -7.53 0.90
CA TRP A 80 16.31 -6.26 0.14
C TRP A 80 15.94 -6.44 -1.33
N LYS A 81 16.47 -7.50 -1.98
CA LYS A 81 16.13 -7.81 -3.37
C LYS A 81 14.65 -8.14 -3.52
N ARG A 82 14.08 -8.89 -2.58
CA ARG A 82 12.63 -9.20 -2.57
C ARG A 82 11.78 -7.94 -2.40
N VAL A 83 12.17 -7.04 -1.51
CA VAL A 83 11.47 -5.75 -1.32
C VAL A 83 11.51 -4.91 -2.60
N LEU A 84 12.70 -4.73 -3.20
CA LEU A 84 12.87 -3.93 -4.41
C LEU A 84 12.11 -4.49 -5.61
N VAL A 85 12.04 -5.81 -5.76
CA VAL A 85 11.29 -6.47 -6.84
C VAL A 85 9.80 -6.14 -6.81
N VAL A 86 9.24 -5.84 -5.64
CA VAL A 86 7.82 -5.46 -5.49
C VAL A 86 7.66 -3.95 -5.49
N PHE A 87 8.53 -3.25 -4.76
CA PHE A 87 8.46 -1.80 -4.58
C PHE A 87 8.72 -1.03 -5.88
N LEU A 88 9.72 -1.44 -6.68
CA LEU A 88 10.11 -0.68 -7.86
C LEU A 88 9.01 -0.70 -8.96
N PRO A 89 8.34 -1.83 -9.24
CA PRO A 89 7.16 -1.81 -10.11
C PRO A 89 5.99 -0.98 -9.55
N MET A 90 5.75 -0.97 -8.23
CA MET A 90 4.72 -0.11 -7.63
C MET A 90 5.03 1.37 -7.88
N VAL A 91 6.28 1.80 -7.67
CA VAL A 91 6.73 3.17 -7.98
C VAL A 91 6.55 3.47 -9.47
N GLY A 92 6.87 2.51 -10.35
CA GLY A 92 6.62 2.64 -11.79
C GLY A 92 5.14 2.90 -12.09
N VAL A 93 4.22 2.12 -11.54
CA VAL A 93 2.78 2.31 -11.74
C VAL A 93 2.31 3.68 -11.27
N VAL A 94 2.80 4.15 -10.12
CA VAL A 94 2.49 5.49 -9.60
C VAL A 94 3.07 6.59 -10.52
N ALA A 95 4.30 6.42 -11.01
CA ALA A 95 4.91 7.36 -11.94
C ALA A 95 4.15 7.45 -13.27
N PHE A 96 3.61 6.32 -13.75
CA PHE A 96 2.79 6.24 -14.96
C PHE A 96 1.28 6.34 -14.69
N LEU A 97 0.86 6.77 -13.49
CA LEU A 97 -0.55 6.83 -13.12
C LEU A 97 -1.34 7.76 -14.04
N HIS A 98 -0.75 8.88 -14.47
CA HIS A 98 -1.42 9.78 -15.41
C HIS A 98 -1.64 9.13 -16.79
N THR A 99 -0.75 8.25 -17.23
CA THR A 99 -0.82 7.62 -18.55
C THR A 99 -1.68 6.36 -18.54
N LEU A 100 -1.39 5.44 -17.63
CA LEU A 100 -2.04 4.13 -17.54
C LEU A 100 -3.28 4.13 -16.67
N GLY A 101 -3.38 5.06 -15.72
CA GLY A 101 -4.40 5.02 -14.68
C GLY A 101 -4.24 3.84 -13.73
N ILE A 102 -5.11 3.78 -12.75
CA ILE A 102 -5.10 2.73 -11.74
C ILE A 102 -5.63 1.40 -12.28
N TYR A 103 -6.50 1.42 -13.29
CA TYR A 103 -7.06 0.21 -13.88
C TYR A 103 -6.04 -0.56 -14.73
N LEU A 104 -5.46 0.07 -15.76
CA LEU A 104 -4.46 -0.59 -16.60
C LEU A 104 -3.14 -0.75 -15.85
N GLY A 105 -2.70 0.27 -15.12
CA GLY A 105 -1.47 0.22 -14.33
C GLY A 105 -1.55 -0.86 -13.23
N GLY A 106 -2.66 -0.90 -12.48
CA GLY A 106 -2.91 -1.91 -11.46
C GLY A 106 -3.07 -3.31 -12.04
N GLY A 107 -3.78 -3.46 -13.16
CA GLY A 107 -3.91 -4.74 -13.86
C GLY A 107 -2.57 -5.29 -14.34
N LEU A 108 -1.74 -4.44 -14.97
CA LEU A 108 -0.41 -4.82 -15.43
C LEU A 108 0.50 -5.19 -14.26
N TYR A 109 0.43 -4.42 -13.16
CA TYR A 109 1.15 -4.74 -11.94
C TYR A 109 0.75 -6.10 -11.36
N LEU A 110 -0.55 -6.37 -11.24
CA LEU A 110 -1.07 -7.66 -10.77
C LEU A 110 -0.64 -8.80 -11.69
N ALA A 111 -0.70 -8.61 -13.02
CA ALA A 111 -0.26 -9.60 -13.99
C ALA A 111 1.22 -9.93 -13.83
N ALA A 112 2.07 -8.90 -13.80
CA ALA A 112 3.52 -9.05 -13.64
C ALA A 112 3.85 -9.68 -12.28
N TYR A 113 3.22 -9.22 -11.20
CA TYR A 113 3.45 -9.75 -9.86
C TYR A 113 3.04 -11.22 -9.76
N ALA A 114 1.81 -11.55 -10.15
CA ALA A 114 1.30 -12.92 -10.11
C ALA A 114 2.13 -13.87 -10.98
N ARG A 115 2.63 -13.39 -12.13
CA ARG A 115 3.42 -14.20 -13.06
C ARG A 115 4.87 -14.39 -12.64
N PHE A 116 5.57 -13.32 -12.27
CA PHE A 116 7.01 -13.33 -12.02
C PHE A 116 7.36 -13.59 -10.55
N VAL A 117 6.60 -13.01 -9.63
CA VAL A 117 6.83 -13.15 -8.18
C VAL A 117 6.05 -14.33 -7.63
N GLY A 118 4.73 -14.38 -7.91
CA GLY A 118 3.85 -15.46 -7.46
C GLY A 118 4.03 -16.78 -8.23
N ARG A 119 4.64 -16.74 -9.42
CA ARG A 119 4.84 -17.89 -10.33
C ARG A 119 3.55 -18.68 -10.61
N HIS A 120 2.41 -17.98 -10.63
CA HIS A 120 1.11 -18.60 -10.85
C HIS A 120 0.87 -18.96 -12.33
N ARG A 121 -0.07 -19.90 -12.56
CA ARG A 121 -0.48 -20.30 -13.91
C ARG A 121 -1.28 -19.18 -14.58
N TRP A 122 -1.16 -19.07 -15.91
CA TRP A 122 -1.83 -18.04 -16.72
C TRP A 122 -3.33 -17.85 -16.45
N PRO A 123 -4.15 -18.90 -16.21
CA PRO A 123 -5.56 -18.69 -15.90
C PRO A 123 -5.77 -17.85 -14.64
N LEU A 124 -5.00 -18.10 -13.57
CA LEU A 124 -5.08 -17.31 -12.34
C LEU A 124 -4.52 -15.90 -12.54
N VAL A 125 -3.43 -15.77 -13.29
CA VAL A 125 -2.84 -14.46 -13.63
C VAL A 125 -3.87 -13.58 -14.33
N LEU A 126 -4.51 -14.09 -15.39
CA LEU A 126 -5.52 -13.37 -16.16
C LEU A 126 -6.78 -13.09 -15.33
N ALA A 127 -7.24 -14.07 -14.55
CA ALA A 127 -8.41 -13.89 -13.70
C ALA A 127 -8.22 -12.76 -12.69
N VAL A 128 -7.06 -12.69 -12.04
CA VAL A 128 -6.78 -11.64 -11.04
C VAL A 128 -6.46 -10.30 -11.71
N SER A 129 -5.63 -10.29 -12.75
CA SER A 129 -5.21 -9.05 -13.41
C SER A 129 -6.31 -8.33 -14.17
N ILE A 130 -7.34 -9.06 -14.61
CA ILE A 130 -8.51 -8.49 -15.28
C ILE A 130 -9.67 -8.35 -14.28
N GLY A 131 -9.93 -9.37 -13.47
CA GLY A 131 -11.05 -9.40 -12.54
C GLY A 131 -10.98 -8.30 -11.48
N VAL A 132 -9.82 -8.07 -10.87
CA VAL A 132 -9.68 -7.04 -9.82
C VAL A 132 -9.93 -5.63 -10.36
N PRO A 133 -9.30 -5.17 -11.46
CA PRO A 133 -9.62 -3.87 -12.04
C PRO A 133 -11.08 -3.73 -12.47
N LEU A 134 -11.69 -4.78 -13.03
CA LEU A 134 -13.11 -4.75 -13.41
C LEU A 134 -14.02 -4.59 -12.19
N VAL A 135 -13.78 -5.36 -11.14
CA VAL A 135 -14.56 -5.24 -9.89
C VAL A 135 -14.40 -3.84 -9.31
N LEU A 136 -13.18 -3.30 -9.26
CA LEU A 136 -12.94 -1.93 -8.81
C LEU A 136 -13.70 -0.92 -9.67
N PHE A 137 -13.70 -1.07 -10.99
CA PHE A 137 -14.45 -0.21 -11.90
C PHE A 137 -15.96 -0.22 -11.57
N PHE A 138 -16.56 -1.39 -11.40
CA PHE A 138 -17.98 -1.48 -11.05
C PHE A 138 -18.28 -0.89 -9.67
N VAL A 139 -17.49 -1.24 -8.65
CA VAL A 139 -17.71 -0.74 -7.29
C VAL A 139 -17.56 0.78 -7.23
N PHE A 140 -16.49 1.34 -7.80
CA PHE A 140 -16.21 2.76 -7.66
C PHE A 140 -17.01 3.62 -8.64
N GLU A 141 -17.06 3.28 -9.92
CA GLU A 141 -17.74 4.13 -10.91
C GLU A 141 -19.24 3.88 -10.97
N ARG A 142 -19.68 2.62 -10.83
CA ARG A 142 -21.11 2.30 -10.97
C ARG A 142 -21.87 2.41 -9.66
N TRP A 143 -21.28 2.00 -8.54
CA TRP A 143 -21.95 2.06 -7.24
C TRP A 143 -21.60 3.32 -6.45
N PHE A 144 -20.32 3.62 -6.25
CA PHE A 144 -19.92 4.80 -5.48
C PHE A 144 -19.90 6.11 -6.27
N VAL A 145 -19.99 6.04 -7.60
CA VAL A 145 -19.92 7.20 -8.51
C VAL A 145 -18.66 8.05 -8.21
N MET A 146 -17.58 7.40 -7.80
CA MET A 146 -16.29 8.00 -7.48
C MET A 146 -15.34 7.80 -8.67
N PRO A 147 -14.91 8.88 -9.35
CA PRO A 147 -14.01 8.76 -10.47
C PRO A 147 -12.61 8.39 -9.97
N LEU A 148 -12.10 7.24 -10.42
CA LEU A 148 -10.70 6.86 -10.24
C LEU A 148 -9.86 7.31 -11.44
N PRO A 149 -8.55 7.53 -11.28
CA PRO A 149 -7.67 7.91 -12.38
C PRO A 149 -7.64 6.81 -13.46
N LYS A 150 -8.29 7.05 -14.61
CA LYS A 150 -8.38 6.09 -15.73
C LYS A 150 -7.12 6.07 -16.58
N GLY A 151 -6.40 7.19 -16.58
CA GLY A 151 -5.22 7.41 -17.39
C GLY A 151 -5.56 7.80 -18.82
N THR A 152 -4.69 8.59 -19.43
CA THR A 152 -4.90 9.12 -20.79
C THR A 152 -5.04 8.02 -21.84
N VAL A 153 -4.40 6.87 -21.67
CA VAL A 153 -4.48 5.75 -22.62
C VAL A 153 -5.88 5.14 -22.65
N LEU A 154 -6.46 4.87 -21.48
CA LEU A 154 -7.79 4.27 -21.40
C LEU A 154 -8.87 5.28 -21.82
N GLU A 155 -8.70 6.55 -21.43
CA GLU A 155 -9.61 7.62 -21.84
C GLU A 155 -9.59 7.86 -23.34
N TRP A 156 -8.41 7.82 -23.96
CA TRP A 156 -8.27 7.93 -25.41
C TRP A 156 -9.01 6.80 -26.13
N TRP A 157 -8.91 5.57 -25.62
CA TRP A 157 -9.58 4.40 -26.21
C TRP A 157 -11.10 4.42 -26.03
N LEU A 158 -11.60 4.85 -24.86
CA LEU A 158 -13.03 4.84 -24.54
C LEU A 158 -13.80 6.05 -25.08
N TYR A 159 -13.18 7.23 -25.09
CA TYR A 159 -13.89 8.49 -25.36
C TYR A 159 -13.42 9.22 -26.62
N GLY A 160 -12.36 8.74 -27.29
CA GLY A 160 -11.93 9.24 -28.60
C GLY A 160 -11.68 10.75 -28.65
N ARG A 161 -10.44 11.18 -28.40
CA ARG A 161 -9.92 12.57 -28.50
C ARG A 161 -10.88 13.68 -28.00
N ARG A 162 -10.64 14.18 -26.78
CA ARG A 162 -10.84 15.60 -26.48
C ARG A 162 -9.53 16.35 -26.66
#